data_AF-A0A2G2ZZ76-F1
#
_entry.id   AF-A0A2G2ZZ76-F1
#
_cell.length_a   1.000
_cell.length_b   1.000
_cell.length_c   1.000
_cell.angle_alpha   90.00
_cell.angle_beta   90.00
_cell.angle_gamma   90.00
#
_symmetry.space_group_name_H-M   'P 1'
#
loop_
_entity.id
_entity.type
_entity.pdbx_description
1 polymer ?
#
loop_
_entity_poly.entity_id
_entity_poly.type
_entity_poly.pdbx_seq_one_letter_code
_entity_poly.pdbx_strand_id
1 'polypeptide(L)'
;MSANPSSLSFTFQAILEQEMRDEQETDVPSKLFELFCFTKEGKIPLSINAATLLIRCFGPAKMLEEAVSVYKELDPDSKNTSVVNLLLDCLLRGGNIDRGFKVLDEILKRDSDVLRTILRWISFCLLCGRGFGLRK
;
A
#
# COMPACT_ATOMS: atom_id res chain seq x y z
N MET A 1 13.33 -11.73 -27.99
CA MET A 1 13.71 -10.41 -27.43
C MET A 1 13.26 -10.41 -25.98
N SER A 2 14.18 -10.58 -25.03
CA SER A 2 13.85 -10.54 -23.60
C SER A 2 13.59 -9.10 -23.20
N ALA A 3 12.35 -8.77 -22.83
CA ALA A 3 12.03 -7.46 -22.29
C ALA A 3 12.83 -7.22 -21.00
N ASN A 4 13.44 -6.04 -20.89
CA ASN A 4 14.20 -5.68 -19.69
C ASN A 4 13.25 -5.55 -18.49
N PRO A 5 13.55 -6.16 -17.33
CA PRO A 5 12.66 -6.15 -16.16
C PRO A 5 12.39 -4.74 -15.63
N SER A 6 13.35 -3.83 -15.78
CA SER A 6 13.19 -2.40 -15.46
C SER A 6 12.16 -1.72 -16.36
N SER A 7 12.19 -1.99 -17.67
CA SER A 7 11.21 -1.43 -18.62
C SER A 7 9.80 -1.89 -18.31
N LEU A 8 9.62 -3.16 -17.92
CA LEU A 8 8.31 -3.72 -17.56
C LEU A 8 7.75 -3.08 -16.28
N SER A 9 8.59 -2.80 -15.29
CA SER A 9 8.19 -2.12 -14.05
C SER A 9 7.71 -0.67 -14.32
N PHE A 10 8.37 0.06 -15.22
CA PHE A 10 7.91 1.39 -15.64
C PHE A 10 6.60 1.34 -16.43
N THR A 11 6.46 0.38 -17.35
CA THR A 11 5.21 0.19 -18.10
C THR A 11 4.06 -0.14 -17.16
N PHE A 12 4.28 -1.02 -16.18
CA PHE A 12 3.29 -1.34 -15.16
C PHE A 12 2.88 -0.10 -14.36
N GLN A 13 3.85 0.68 -13.87
CA GLN A 13 3.54 1.92 -13.16
C GLN A 13 2.72 2.90 -14.01
N ALA A 14 3.06 3.08 -15.29
CA ALA A 14 2.33 3.96 -16.19
C ALA A 14 0.88 3.50 -16.42
N ILE A 15 0.65 2.19 -16.52
CA ILE A 15 -0.69 1.61 -16.64
C ILE A 15 -1.49 1.86 -15.36
N LEU A 16 -0.91 1.63 -14.18
CA LEU A 16 -1.58 1.93 -12.89
C LEU A 16 -2.01 3.40 -12.81
N GLU A 17 -1.11 4.33 -13.16
CA GLU A 17 -1.42 5.76 -13.15
C GLU A 17 -2.50 6.15 -14.15
N GLN A 18 -2.59 5.44 -15.28
CA GLN A 18 -3.63 5.68 -16.28
C GLN A 18 -4.99 5.18 -15.82
N GLU A 19 -5.08 3.94 -15.35
CA GLU A 19 -6.32 3.34 -14.85
C GLU A 19 -6.86 4.11 -13.64
N MET A 20 -5.99 4.67 -12.80
CA MET A 20 -6.40 5.53 -11.67
C MET A 20 -6.93 6.91 -12.10
N ARG A 21 -6.66 7.37 -13.33
CA ARG A 21 -7.20 8.64 -13.87
C ARG A 21 -8.59 8.49 -14.46
N ASP A 22 -8.99 7.28 -14.84
CA ASP A 22 -10.34 7.01 -15.31
C ASP A 22 -11.31 6.91 -14.11
N GLU A 23 -11.82 8.06 -13.67
CA GLU A 23 -12.76 8.20 -12.54
C GLU A 23 -14.14 7.55 -12.78
N GLN A 24 -14.35 6.86 -13.91
CA GLN A 24 -15.67 6.44 -14.38
C GLN A 24 -16.06 4.99 -14.04
N GLU A 25 -15.17 4.17 -13.48
CA GLU A 25 -15.47 2.76 -13.13
C GLU A 25 -15.45 2.49 -11.62
N THR A 26 -16.52 1.86 -11.13
CA THR A 26 -16.66 1.40 -9.74
C THR A 26 -15.77 0.19 -9.37
N ASP A 27 -15.08 -0.42 -10.34
CA ASP A 27 -14.31 -1.66 -10.16
C ASP A 27 -12.78 -1.50 -10.38
N VAL A 28 -12.30 -0.24 -10.45
CA VAL A 28 -10.88 0.07 -10.63
C VAL A 28 -9.98 -0.67 -9.61
N PRO A 29 -10.30 -0.74 -8.31
CA PRO A 29 -9.47 -1.48 -7.34
C PRO A 29 -9.30 -2.97 -7.68
N SER A 30 -10.36 -3.67 -8.06
CA SER A 30 -10.29 -5.10 -8.39
C SER A 30 -9.43 -5.34 -9.63
N LYS A 31 -9.64 -4.54 -10.68
CA LYS A 31 -8.86 -4.60 -11.92
C LYS A 31 -7.37 -4.34 -11.70
N LEU A 32 -7.04 -3.35 -10.85
CA LEU A 32 -5.65 -3.07 -10.46
C LEU A 32 -5.03 -4.26 -9.71
N PHE A 33 -5.81 -4.96 -8.88
CA PHE A 33 -5.34 -6.16 -8.20
C PHE A 33 -5.12 -7.34 -9.15
N GLU A 34 -6.00 -7.53 -10.14
CA GLU A 34 -5.79 -8.54 -11.19
C GLU A 34 -4.51 -8.26 -12.01
N LEU A 35 -4.29 -7.00 -12.39
CA LEU A 35 -3.07 -6.58 -13.08
C LEU A 35 -1.82 -6.82 -12.22
N PHE A 36 -1.92 -6.56 -10.92
CA PHE A 36 -0.86 -6.89 -9.97
C PHE A 36 -0.59 -8.41 -9.92
N CYS A 37 -1.62 -9.25 -9.87
CA CYS A 37 -1.45 -10.70 -9.89
C CYS A 37 -0.76 -11.17 -11.18
N PHE A 38 -1.16 -10.65 -12.34
CA PHE A 38 -0.56 -10.96 -13.63
C PHE A 38 0.94 -10.59 -13.68
N THR A 39 1.30 -9.40 -13.19
CA THR A 39 2.71 -8.96 -13.16
C THR A 39 3.56 -9.73 -12.16
N LYS A 40 2.96 -10.14 -11.04
CA LYS A 40 3.57 -11.03 -10.06
C LYS A 40 3.87 -12.41 -10.64
N GLU A 41 2.93 -13.01 -11.39
CA GLU A 41 3.16 -14.28 -12.09
C GLU A 41 4.29 -14.16 -13.12
N GLY A 42 4.39 -13.01 -13.80
CA GLY A 42 5.48 -12.67 -14.70
C GLY A 42 6.84 -12.44 -14.03
N LYS A 43 6.94 -12.53 -12.69
CA LYS A 43 8.13 -12.22 -11.87
C LYS A 43 8.70 -10.82 -12.16
N ILE A 44 7.82 -9.87 -12.46
CA ILE A 44 8.22 -8.49 -12.74
C ILE A 44 8.47 -7.79 -11.39
N PRO A 45 9.65 -7.15 -11.20
CA PRO A 45 9.94 -6.47 -9.94
C PRO A 45 8.97 -5.31 -9.70
N LEU A 46 8.30 -5.35 -8.55
CA LEU A 46 7.38 -4.32 -8.13
C LEU A 46 8.13 -3.09 -7.61
N SER A 47 7.89 -1.93 -8.22
CA SER A 47 8.45 -0.68 -7.73
C SER A 47 7.72 -0.18 -6.48
N ILE A 48 8.44 0.53 -5.61
CA ILE A 48 7.86 1.18 -4.41
C ILE A 48 6.73 2.14 -4.81
N ASN A 49 6.89 2.86 -5.92
CA ASN A 49 5.89 3.79 -6.43
C ASN A 49 4.61 3.07 -6.82
N ALA A 50 4.71 1.98 -7.59
CA ALA A 50 3.57 1.17 -7.99
C ALA A 50 2.84 0.59 -6.77
N ALA A 51 3.58 0.04 -5.81
CA ALA A 51 3.01 -0.46 -4.56
C ALA A 51 2.29 0.63 -3.74
N THR A 52 2.87 1.84 -3.68
CA THR A 52 2.26 2.99 -3.00
C THR A 52 0.91 3.36 -3.63
N LEU A 53 0.85 3.38 -4.98
CA LEU A 53 -0.38 3.67 -5.71
C LEU A 53 -1.46 2.63 -5.45
N LEU A 54 -1.10 1.34 -5.52
CA LEU A 54 -2.02 0.22 -5.25
C LEU A 54 -2.59 0.27 -3.83
N ILE A 55 -1.74 0.38 -2.81
CA ILE A 55 -2.18 0.43 -1.40
C ILE A 55 -3.10 1.64 -1.18
N ARG A 56 -2.79 2.79 -1.79
CA ARG A 56 -3.63 4.00 -1.68
C ARG A 56 -5.01 3.80 -2.31
N CYS A 57 -5.09 3.05 -3.40
CA CYS A 57 -6.36 2.72 -4.05
C CYS A 57 -7.21 1.75 -3.21
N PHE A 58 -6.56 0.76 -2.57
CA PHE A 58 -7.26 -0.27 -1.80
C PHE A 58 -7.81 0.21 -0.46
N GLY A 59 -7.24 1.26 0.14
CA GLY A 59 -7.70 1.82 1.41
C GLY A 59 -9.19 2.18 1.42
N PRO A 60 -9.66 3.11 0.56
CA PRO A 60 -11.07 3.45 0.44
C PRO A 60 -11.96 2.28 0.01
N ALA A 61 -11.44 1.36 -0.81
CA ALA A 61 -12.14 0.18 -1.29
C ALA A 61 -12.30 -0.93 -0.22
N LYS A 62 -11.70 -0.76 0.98
CA LYS A 62 -11.65 -1.76 2.06
C LYS A 62 -11.03 -3.11 1.63
N MET A 63 -10.22 -3.10 0.58
CA MET A 63 -9.46 -4.26 0.07
C MET A 63 -8.16 -4.43 0.86
N LEU A 64 -8.32 -4.67 2.16
CA LEU A 64 -7.20 -4.66 3.12
C LEU A 64 -6.27 -5.86 2.94
N GLU A 65 -6.80 -6.99 2.51
CA GLU A 65 -6.02 -8.22 2.28
C GLU A 65 -5.09 -8.06 1.08
N GLU A 66 -5.60 -7.43 0.03
CA GLU A 66 -4.91 -7.10 -1.20
C GLU A 66 -3.80 -6.08 -0.95
N ALA A 67 -4.06 -5.05 -0.15
CA ALA A 67 -3.05 -4.09 0.29
C ALA A 67 -1.90 -4.76 1.04
N VAL A 68 -2.19 -5.71 1.92
CA VAL A 68 -1.16 -6.49 2.63
C VAL A 68 -0.39 -7.40 1.66
N SER A 69 -1.05 -7.98 0.66
CA SER A 69 -0.41 -8.81 -0.36
C SER A 69 0.63 -8.02 -1.17
N VAL A 70 0.26 -6.82 -1.62
CA VAL A 70 1.16 -5.90 -2.34
C VAL A 70 2.36 -5.51 -1.46
N TYR A 71 2.14 -5.20 -0.19
CA TYR A 71 3.22 -4.86 0.74
C TYR A 71 4.19 -6.03 0.99
N LYS A 72 3.69 -7.27 1.01
CA LYS A 72 4.54 -8.46 1.20
C LYS A 72 5.42 -8.74 -0.01
N GLU A 73 4.97 -8.37 -1.21
CA GLU A 73 5.72 -8.55 -2.46
C GLU A 73 6.90 -7.59 -2.58
N LEU A 74 6.85 -6.43 -1.90
CA LEU A 74 7.99 -5.50 -1.89
C LEU A 74 9.20 -6.11 -1.18
N ASP A 75 10.38 -5.85 -1.74
CA ASP A 75 11.65 -6.21 -1.11
C ASP A 75 11.75 -5.61 0.30
N PRO A 76 12.17 -6.39 1.31
CA PRO A 76 12.35 -5.94 2.68
C PRO A 76 13.15 -4.63 2.81
N ASP A 77 14.18 -4.48 1.99
CA ASP A 77 15.12 -3.34 2.01
C ASP A 77 14.57 -2.11 1.26
N SER A 78 13.62 -2.33 0.35
CA SER A 78 12.95 -1.27 -0.42
C SER A 78 11.74 -0.68 0.32
N LYS A 79 11.30 -1.29 1.44
CA LYS A 79 10.15 -0.82 2.23
C LYS A 79 10.49 0.46 2.97
N ASN A 80 10.16 1.60 2.36
CA ASN A 80 10.31 2.89 3.02
C ASN A 80 9.21 3.14 4.08
N THR A 81 9.45 4.11 4.94
CA THR A 81 8.51 4.53 6.00
C THR A 81 7.17 5.02 5.43
N SER A 82 7.16 5.60 4.23
CA SER A 82 5.96 6.15 3.60
C SER A 82 4.95 5.06 3.24
N VAL A 83 5.39 3.96 2.61
CA VAL A 83 4.52 2.83 2.24
C VAL A 83 3.99 2.14 3.48
N VAL A 84 4.85 1.97 4.48
CA VAL A 84 4.49 1.44 5.79
C VAL A 84 3.37 2.27 6.45
N ASN A 85 3.54 3.58 6.53
CA ASN A 85 2.55 4.47 7.14
C ASN A 85 1.23 4.43 6.38
N LEU A 86 1.29 4.36 5.06
CA LEU A 86 0.11 4.25 4.22
C LEU A 86 -0.65 2.94 4.46
N LEU A 87 0.05 1.81 4.54
CA LEU A 87 -0.57 0.51 4.84
C LEU A 87 -1.19 0.51 6.24
N LEU A 88 -0.49 1.06 7.24
CA LEU A 88 -1.02 1.18 8.60
C LEU A 88 -2.27 2.05 8.64
N ASP A 89 -2.30 3.18 7.93
CA ASP A 89 -3.50 4.01 7.83
C ASP A 89 -4.66 3.24 7.20
N CYS A 90 -4.42 2.50 6.12
CA CYS A 90 -5.43 1.66 5.48
C CYS A 90 -5.98 0.60 6.44
N LEU A 91 -5.12 -0.11 7.16
CA LEU A 91 -5.51 -1.18 8.09
C LEU A 91 -6.26 -0.64 9.31
N LEU A 92 -5.78 0.45 9.92
CA LEU A 92 -6.39 1.06 11.09
C LEU A 92 -7.76 1.65 10.76
N ARG A 93 -7.89 2.39 9.65
CA ARG A 93 -9.19 2.92 9.18
C ARG A 93 -10.15 1.84 8.74
N GLY A 94 -9.62 0.77 8.15
CA GLY A 94 -10.39 -0.40 7.74
C GLY A 94 -10.88 -1.26 8.90
N GLY A 95 -10.47 -0.96 10.14
CA GLY A 95 -10.85 -1.70 11.35
C GLY A 95 -10.05 -2.98 11.58
N ASN A 96 -9.04 -3.27 10.75
CA ASN A 96 -8.17 -4.44 10.89
C ASN A 96 -6.96 -4.11 11.78
N ILE A 97 -7.27 -3.80 13.04
CA ILE A 97 -6.31 -3.31 14.03
C ILE A 97 -5.25 -4.37 14.34
N ASP A 98 -5.64 -5.64 14.45
CA ASP A 98 -4.71 -6.74 14.73
C ASP A 98 -3.61 -6.88 13.67
N ARG A 99 -3.97 -6.77 12.39
CA ARG A 99 -2.97 -6.78 11.31
C ARG A 99 -2.13 -5.53 11.28
N GLY A 100 -2.73 -4.37 11.56
CA GLY A 100 -2.00 -3.12 11.73
C GLY A 100 -0.90 -3.25 12.80
N PHE A 101 -1.22 -3.86 13.95
CA PHE A 101 -0.25 -4.11 15.01
C PHE A 101 0.83 -5.12 14.61
N LYS A 102 0.51 -6.17 13.85
CA LYS A 102 1.53 -7.12 13.36
C LYS A 102 2.52 -6.45 12.40
N VAL A 103 2.02 -5.65 11.46
CA VAL A 103 2.88 -4.86 10.56
C VAL A 103 3.76 -3.92 11.38
N LEU A 104 3.18 -3.22 12.36
CA LEU A 104 3.91 -2.34 13.26
C LEU A 104 5.01 -3.08 14.05
N ASP A 105 4.73 -4.28 14.55
CA ASP A 105 5.71 -5.12 15.27
C ASP A 105 6.87 -5.57 14.35
N GLU A 106 6.59 -5.89 13.08
CA GLU A 106 7.61 -6.21 12.09
C GLU A 106 8.53 -5.02 11.79
N ILE A 107 7.98 -3.81 11.71
CA ILE A 107 8.74 -2.58 11.48
C ILE A 107 9.54 -2.19 12.73
N LEU A 108 8.94 -2.34 13.91
CA LEU A 108 9.55 -2.11 15.20
C LEU A 108 10.84 -2.91 15.40
N LYS A 109 10.86 -4.15 14.92
CA LYS A 109 12.04 -5.02 14.95
C LYS A 109 13.15 -4.55 14.00
N ARG A 110 12.82 -3.75 12.99
CA ARG A 110 13.76 -3.28 11.95
C ARG A 110 14.27 -1.88 12.23
N ASP A 111 13.43 -0.97 12.72
CA ASP A 111 13.76 0.44 12.87
C ASP A 111 12.99 1.10 14.03
N SER A 112 13.73 1.48 15.07
CA SER A 112 13.17 2.04 16.31
C SER A 112 12.71 3.50 16.19
N ASP A 113 13.19 4.26 15.20
CA ASP A 113 12.82 5.68 15.06
C ASP A 113 11.44 5.87 14.42
N VAL A 114 11.01 4.90 13.61
CA VAL A 114 9.67 4.85 13.00
C VAL A 114 8.57 4.75 14.07
N LEU A 115 8.89 4.16 15.23
CA LEU A 115 8.01 4.04 16.39
C LEU A 115 7.52 5.40 16.92
N ARG A 116 8.41 6.40 16.94
CA ARG A 116 8.13 7.70 17.57
C ARG A 116 7.08 8.48 16.78
N THR A 117 7.10 8.35 15.45
CA THR A 117 6.13 8.97 14.56
C THR A 117 4.79 8.25 14.62
N ILE A 118 4.81 6.91 14.61
CA ILE A 118 3.59 6.09 14.59
C ILE A 118 2.86 6.12 15.93
N LEU A 119 3.54 6.03 17.08
CA LEU A 119 2.87 6.11 18.39
C LEU A 119 2.28 7.50 18.63
N ARG A 120 2.94 8.56 18.17
CA ARG A 120 2.39 9.92 18.26
C ARG A 120 1.13 10.05 17.42
N TRP A 121 1.08 9.36 16.27
CA TRP A 121 -0.08 9.31 15.39
C TRP A 121 -1.23 8.44 15.92
N ILE A 122 -0.94 7.22 16.39
CA ILE A 122 -1.92 6.31 17.02
C ILE A 122 -2.51 6.93 18.29
N SER A 123 -1.67 7.54 19.13
CA SER A 123 -2.10 8.27 20.32
C SER A 123 -3.00 9.46 19.93
N PHE A 124 -2.65 10.21 18.88
CA PHE A 124 -3.51 11.27 18.35
C PHE A 124 -4.85 10.73 17.83
N CYS A 125 -4.88 9.59 17.14
CA CYS A 125 -6.10 8.95 16.66
C CYS A 125 -7.00 8.46 17.82
N LEU A 126 -6.41 7.83 18.84
CA LEU A 126 -7.13 7.35 20.02
C LEU A 126 -7.64 8.49 20.92
N LEU A 127 -6.88 9.58 21.04
CA LEU A 127 -7.23 10.73 21.88
C LEU A 127 -8.22 11.70 21.21
N CYS A 128 -8.21 11.84 19.88
CA CYS A 128 -9.07 12.82 19.21
C CYS A 128 -10.47 12.32 18.84
N GLY A 129 -10.74 11.00 18.80
CA GLY A 129 -12.09 10.47 18.52
C GLY A 129 -12.74 10.98 17.22
N ARG A 130 -11.97 11.58 16.31
CA ARG A 130 -12.48 12.13 15.04
C ARG A 130 -12.31 11.08 13.96
N GLY A 131 -13.46 10.67 13.42
CA GLY A 131 -13.54 9.95 12.16
C GLY A 131 -12.62 10.59 11.12
N PHE A 132 -11.89 9.72 10.44
CA PHE A 132 -10.83 10.00 9.51
C PHE A 132 -11.36 10.60 8.20
N GLY A 133 -11.87 11.82 8.26
CA GLY A 133 -12.17 12.65 7.10
C GLY A 133 -10.87 13.28 6.59
N LEU A 134 -10.27 12.68 5.57
CA LEU A 134 -9.31 13.38 4.72
C LEU A 134 -10.02 14.64 4.20
N ARG A 135 -9.45 15.82 4.50
CA ARG A 135 -9.89 17.08 3.88
C ARG A 135 -9.77 16.93 2.36
N LYS A 136 -10.79 17.46 1.68
CA LYS A 136 -10.90 17.63 0.23
C LYS A 136 -9.63 18.23 -0.37
#